data_AF-A0A9P1NG83-F1
#
_entry.id   AF-A0A9P1NG83-F1
#
_cell.length_a   1.000
_cell.length_b   1.000
_cell.length_c   1.000
_cell.angle_alpha   90.00
_cell.angle_beta   90.00
_cell.angle_gamma   90.00
#
_symmetry.space_group_name_H-M   'P 1'
#
loop_
_entity.id
_entity.type
_entity.pdbx_description
1 polymer ?
#
loop_
_entity_poly.entity_id
_entity_poly.type
_entity_poly.pdbx_seq_one_letter_code
_entity_poly.pdbx_strand_id
1 'polypeptide(L)'
;MNHTDNPIISAVISKLNAQQEKGLAKYGQPVQVNAYDLRGWLQHALEETLDQAVYLEAAIQTLYDNQNIKEVIKGFNEMEAGREDIKRLNRPCHYDGWDHAMSHFKQILKSAQLLKGEEQ
;
A
#
# COMPACT_ATOMS: atom_id res chain seq x y z
N MET A 1 31.51 -24.33 -7.33
CA MET A 1 30.94 -22.98 -7.23
C MET A 1 31.15 -22.49 -5.82
N ASN A 2 31.83 -21.36 -5.66
CA ASN A 2 31.89 -20.67 -4.38
C ASN A 2 30.55 -19.96 -4.17
N HIS A 3 30.08 -19.83 -2.93
CA HIS A 3 28.79 -19.17 -2.63
C HIS A 3 28.76 -17.69 -3.09
N THR A 4 29.93 -17.08 -3.26
CA THR A 4 30.14 -15.74 -3.81
C THR A 4 29.96 -15.63 -5.33
N ASP A 5 29.89 -16.75 -6.06
CA ASP A 5 29.67 -16.76 -7.52
C ASP A 5 28.19 -16.57 -7.89
N ASN A 6 27.28 -16.58 -6.91
CA ASN A 6 25.87 -16.31 -7.12
C ASN A 6 25.62 -14.80 -7.23
N PRO A 7 25.17 -14.29 -8.39
CA PRO A 7 25.00 -12.85 -8.61
C PRO A 7 24.00 -12.19 -7.66
N ILE A 8 23.01 -12.93 -7.15
CA ILE A 8 22.06 -12.44 -6.15
C ILE A 8 22.78 -12.21 -4.81
N ILE A 9 23.61 -13.17 -4.39
CA ILE A 9 24.41 -13.07 -3.16
C ILE A 9 25.40 -11.91 -3.27
N SER A 10 26.11 -11.80 -4.39
CA SER A 10 27.05 -10.69 -4.63
C SER A 10 26.35 -9.33 -4.55
N ALA A 11 25.13 -9.21 -5.10
CA ALA A 11 24.36 -7.97 -5.03
C ALA A 11 23.95 -7.61 -3.59
N VAL A 12 23.57 -8.59 -2.77
CA VAL A 12 23.26 -8.37 -1.34
C VAL A 12 24.51 -7.91 -0.59
N ILE A 13 25.66 -8.55 -0.80
CA ILE A 13 26.94 -8.16 -0.19
C ILE A 13 27.30 -6.71 -0.56
N SER A 14 27.16 -6.33 -1.83
CA SER A 14 27.42 -4.94 -2.26
C SER A 14 26.51 -3.93 -1.56
N LYS A 15 25.23 -4.27 -1.34
CA LYS A 15 24.31 -3.41 -0.59
C LYS A 15 24.73 -3.25 0.86
N LEU A 16 25.18 -4.34 1.52
CA LEU A 16 25.67 -4.29 2.89
C LEU A 16 26.90 -3.40 3.02
N ASN A 17 27.86 -3.52 2.09
CA ASN A 17 29.05 -2.66 2.07
C ASN A 17 28.70 -1.18 1.89
N ALA A 18 27.82 -0.85 0.94
CA ALA A 18 27.37 0.52 0.71
C ALA A 18 26.63 1.10 1.94
N GLN A 19 25.85 0.28 2.65
CA GLN A 19 25.18 0.72 3.88
C GLN A 19 26.19 1.01 5.00
N GLN A 20 27.22 0.18 5.13
CA GLN A 20 28.31 0.41 6.09
C GLN A 20 29.06 1.71 5.78
N GLU A 21 29.37 2.00 4.52
CA GLU A 21 30.03 3.26 4.13
C GLU A 21 29.19 4.49 4.47
N LYS A 22 27.86 4.42 4.24
CA LYS A 22 26.93 5.48 4.66
C LYS A 22 26.93 5.67 6.18
N GLY A 23 26.88 4.58 6.94
CA GLY A 23 26.95 4.60 8.39
C GLY A 23 28.26 5.22 8.89
N LEU A 24 29.38 4.82 8.30
CA LEU A 24 30.70 5.36 8.62
C LEU A 24 30.79 6.87 8.31
N ALA A 25 30.24 7.32 7.17
CA ALA A 25 30.19 8.74 6.84
C ALA A 25 29.30 9.54 7.80
N LYS A 26 28.18 8.97 8.27
CA LYS A 26 27.24 9.63 9.20
C LYS A 26 27.75 9.68 10.63
N TYR A 27 28.34 8.59 11.12
CA TYR A 27 28.68 8.41 12.54
C TYR A 27 30.18 8.45 12.84
N GLY A 28 31.04 8.50 11.81
CA GLY A 28 32.50 8.57 11.95
C GLY A 28 33.17 7.26 12.39
N GLN A 29 32.38 6.22 12.65
CA GLN A 29 32.86 4.92 13.13
C GLN A 29 32.01 3.77 12.56
N PRO A 30 32.61 2.57 12.37
CA PRO A 30 31.86 1.39 11.97
C PRO A 30 30.93 0.94 13.10
N VAL A 31 29.88 0.19 12.75
CA VAL A 31 29.09 -0.54 13.74
C VAL A 31 29.99 -1.48 14.53
N GLN A 32 29.99 -1.33 15.86
CA GLN A 32 30.71 -2.21 16.78
C GLN A 32 29.70 -2.94 17.66
N VAL A 33 29.94 -4.22 17.94
CA VAL A 33 29.04 -5.05 18.78
C VAL A 33 28.83 -4.48 20.19
N ASN A 34 29.79 -3.72 20.71
CA ASN A 34 29.75 -3.05 22.02
C ASN A 34 29.20 -1.61 21.96
N ALA A 35 28.70 -1.14 20.81
CA ALA A 35 28.12 0.20 20.68
C ALA A 35 26.89 0.40 21.58
N TYR A 36 26.16 -0.68 21.86
CA TYR A 36 25.05 -0.74 22.80
C TYR A 36 25.12 -2.00 23.66
N ASP A 37 24.47 -1.96 24.82
CA ASP A 37 24.07 -3.19 25.50
C ASP A 37 22.92 -3.88 24.73
N LEU A 38 22.55 -5.10 25.14
CA LEU A 38 21.50 -5.85 24.45
C LEU A 38 20.18 -5.07 24.37
N ARG A 39 19.82 -4.30 25.41
CA ARG A 39 18.60 -3.51 25.43
C ARG A 39 18.65 -2.37 24.40
N GLY A 40 19.77 -1.66 24.31
CA GLY A 40 19.95 -0.60 23.31
C GLY A 40 19.89 -1.12 21.88
N TRP A 41 20.48 -2.29 21.62
CA TRP A 41 20.35 -2.97 20.32
C TRP A 41 18.91 -3.30 19.96
N LEU A 42 18.16 -3.87 20.90
CA LEU A 42 16.75 -4.21 20.67
C LEU A 42 15.88 -2.96 20.49
N GLN A 43 16.14 -1.90 21.28
CA GLN A 43 15.41 -0.64 21.17
C GLN A 43 15.64 0.03 19.82
N HIS A 44 16.88 0.12 19.35
CA HIS A 44 17.17 0.66 18.02
C HIS A 44 16.60 -0.19 16.89
N ALA A 45 16.64 -1.52 17.00
CA ALA A 45 16.00 -2.38 16.01
C ALA A 45 14.48 -2.16 15.94
N LEU A 46 13.82 -1.91 17.09
CA LEU A 46 12.40 -1.56 17.13
C LEU A 46 12.13 -0.21 16.47
N GLU A 47 12.94 0.82 16.76
CA GLU A 47 12.83 2.15 16.16
C GLU A 47 12.93 2.10 14.63
N GLU A 48 13.95 1.44 14.10
CA GLU A 48 14.15 1.28 12.64
C GLU A 48 13.00 0.47 12.00
N THR A 49 12.42 -0.49 12.74
CA THR A 49 11.23 -1.23 12.28
C THR A 49 9.99 -0.34 12.21
N LEU A 50 9.81 0.58 13.17
CA LEU A 50 8.72 1.55 13.15
C LEU A 50 8.88 2.54 11.99
N ASP A 51 10.09 3.01 11.72
CA ASP A 51 10.38 3.85 10.54
C ASP A 51 10.01 3.12 9.23
N GLN A 52 10.37 1.83 9.12
CA GLN A 52 9.97 0.99 7.99
C GLN A 52 8.44 0.84 7.90
N ALA A 53 7.75 0.66 9.04
CA ALA A 53 6.29 0.56 9.07
C ALA A 53 5.61 1.86 8.58
N VAL A 54 6.16 3.03 8.95
CA VAL A 54 5.69 4.33 8.45
C VAL A 54 5.85 4.43 6.93
N TYR A 55 6.99 4.01 6.38
CA TYR A 55 7.17 4.01 4.91
C TYR A 55 6.22 3.07 4.18
N LEU A 56 5.94 1.90 4.75
CA LEU A 56 4.97 0.96 4.18
C LEU A 56 3.55 1.56 4.19
N GLU A 57 3.13 2.14 5.31
CA GLU A 57 1.81 2.78 5.42
C GLU A 57 1.69 3.97 4.44
N ALA A 58 2.72 4.80 4.32
CA ALA A 58 2.75 5.91 3.36
C ALA A 58 2.64 5.42 1.90
N ALA A 59 3.35 4.35 1.55
CA ALA A 59 3.26 3.74 0.23
C ALA A 59 1.86 3.16 -0.05
N ILE A 60 1.28 2.46 0.94
CA ILE A 60 -0.09 1.93 0.87
C ILE A 60 -1.08 3.08 0.66
N GLN A 61 -1.00 4.15 1.44
CA GLN A 61 -1.87 5.31 1.28
C GLN A 61 -1.73 5.97 -0.09
N THR A 62 -0.49 6.07 -0.59
CA THR A 62 -0.21 6.64 -1.93
C THR A 62 -0.80 5.79 -3.06
N LEU A 63 -0.83 4.46 -2.95
CA LEU A 63 -1.46 3.59 -3.95
C LEU A 63 -2.95 3.92 -4.15
N TYR A 64 -3.65 4.32 -3.08
CA TYR A 64 -5.05 4.70 -3.12
C TYR A 64 -5.27 6.21 -3.33
N ASP A 65 -4.21 7.01 -3.36
CA ASP A 65 -4.25 8.47 -3.54
C ASP A 65 -4.26 8.89 -5.01
N ASN A 66 -4.85 8.08 -5.89
CA ASN A 66 -5.04 8.44 -7.29
C ASN A 66 -6.31 9.29 -7.42
N GLN A 67 -6.16 10.57 -7.77
CA GLN A 67 -7.29 11.50 -7.91
C GLN A 67 -8.39 10.96 -8.84
N ASN A 68 -8.02 10.30 -9.95
CA ASN A 68 -9.00 9.73 -10.88
C ASN A 68 -9.82 8.61 -10.23
N ILE A 69 -9.18 7.80 -9.39
CA ILE A 69 -9.87 6.72 -8.65
C ILE A 69 -10.86 7.32 -7.65
N LYS A 70 -10.47 8.40 -6.95
CA LYS A 70 -11.38 9.11 -6.04
C LYS A 70 -12.61 9.66 -6.75
N GLU A 71 -12.44 10.28 -7.92
CA GLU A 71 -13.55 10.79 -8.73
C GLU A 71 -14.47 9.66 -9.21
N VAL A 72 -13.92 8.50 -9.59
CA VAL A 72 -14.72 7.32 -9.98
C VAL A 72 -15.57 6.80 -8.81
N ILE A 73 -14.98 6.66 -7.62
CA ILE A 73 -15.70 6.22 -6.41
C ILE A 73 -16.80 7.22 -6.05
N LYS A 74 -16.48 8.51 -6.11
CA LYS A 74 -17.45 9.59 -5.85
C LYS A 74 -18.63 9.53 -6.82
N GLY A 75 -18.36 9.45 -8.13
CA GLY A 75 -19.40 9.35 -9.15
C GLY A 75 -20.28 8.11 -8.99
N PHE A 76 -19.69 6.97 -8.63
CA PHE A 76 -20.46 5.76 -8.30
C PHE A 76 -21.41 5.98 -7.11
N ASN A 77 -20.92 6.57 -6.03
CA ASN A 77 -21.74 6.86 -4.84
C ASN A 77 -22.87 7.86 -5.15
N GLU A 78 -22.60 8.87 -5.98
CA GLU A 78 -23.60 9.84 -6.45
C GLU A 78 -24.67 9.15 -7.32
N MET A 79 -24.27 8.21 -8.18
CA MET A 79 -25.21 7.39 -8.96
C MET A 79 -26.10 6.52 -8.07
N GLU A 80 -25.53 5.84 -7.08
CA GLU A 80 -26.29 5.04 -6.10
C GLU A 80 -27.27 5.92 -5.30
N ALA A 81 -26.85 7.12 -4.88
CA ALA A 81 -27.71 8.05 -4.14
C ALA A 81 -28.90 8.55 -4.99
N GLY A 82 -28.69 8.76 -6.29
CA GLY A 82 -29.74 9.15 -7.24
C GLY A 82 -30.67 8.02 -7.69
N ARG A 83 -30.46 6.78 -7.22
CA ARG A 83 -31.18 5.57 -7.68
C ARG A 83 -32.70 5.77 -7.70
N GLU A 84 -33.30 6.16 -6.58
CA GLU A 84 -34.76 6.26 -6.47
C GLU A 84 -35.35 7.42 -7.28
N ASP A 85 -34.60 8.50 -7.50
CA ASP A 85 -35.00 9.58 -8.39
C ASP A 85 -34.98 9.14 -9.85
N ILE A 86 -33.91 8.48 -10.27
CA ILE A 86 -33.76 7.93 -11.63
C ILE A 86 -34.88 6.92 -11.91
N LYS A 87 -35.19 6.06 -10.95
CA LYS A 87 -36.29 5.09 -11.02
C LYS A 87 -37.66 5.74 -11.17
N ARG A 88 -37.90 6.88 -10.51
CA ARG A 88 -39.15 7.63 -10.62
C ARG A 88 -39.31 8.30 -11.98
N LEU A 89 -38.21 8.73 -12.59
CA LEU A 89 -38.21 9.41 -13.89
C LEU A 89 -38.25 8.46 -15.09
N ASN A 90 -37.76 7.22 -14.94
CA ASN A 90 -37.66 6.26 -16.04
C ASN A 90 -38.92 5.36 -16.13
N ARG A 91 -39.51 5.21 -17.32
CA ARG A 91 -40.69 4.37 -17.53
C ARG A 91 -40.34 2.86 -17.38
N PRO A 92 -41.27 2.03 -16.86
CA PRO A 92 -40.98 0.70 -16.31
C PRO A 92 -40.80 -0.41 -17.35
N CYS A 93 -40.06 -0.19 -18.44
CA CYS A 93 -39.82 -1.24 -19.44
C CYS A 93 -38.58 -2.11 -19.13
N HIS A 94 -37.57 -1.58 -18.42
CA HIS A 94 -36.31 -2.28 -18.17
C HIS A 94 -35.67 -1.89 -16.82
N TYR A 95 -36.40 -2.12 -15.73
CA TYR A 95 -35.94 -1.79 -14.37
C TYR A 95 -34.65 -2.56 -13.99
N ASP A 96 -34.48 -3.75 -14.55
CA ASP A 96 -33.38 -4.67 -14.26
C ASP A 96 -32.03 -4.17 -14.80
N GLY A 97 -32.02 -3.32 -15.83
CA GLY A 97 -30.79 -2.92 -16.51
C GLY A 97 -29.88 -2.01 -15.65
N TRP A 98 -30.47 -1.07 -14.92
CA TRP A 98 -29.72 -0.18 -14.02
C TRP A 98 -29.15 -0.96 -12.83
N ASP A 99 -29.99 -1.75 -12.15
CA ASP A 99 -29.56 -2.55 -11.00
C ASP A 99 -28.48 -3.57 -11.40
N HIS A 100 -28.61 -4.17 -12.60
CA HIS A 100 -27.60 -5.08 -13.14
C HIS A 100 -26.27 -4.37 -13.44
N ALA A 101 -26.31 -3.22 -14.12
CA ALA A 101 -25.10 -2.45 -14.44
C ALA A 101 -24.37 -1.97 -13.18
N MET A 102 -25.11 -1.42 -12.21
CA MET A 102 -24.55 -0.95 -10.94
C MET A 102 -23.98 -2.10 -10.11
N SER A 103 -24.62 -3.28 -10.12
CA SER A 103 -24.10 -4.48 -9.47
C SER A 103 -22.74 -4.92 -10.03
N HIS A 104 -22.62 -5.00 -11.36
CA HIS A 104 -21.34 -5.32 -12.02
C HIS A 104 -20.26 -4.29 -11.70
N PHE A 105 -20.59 -3.00 -11.77
CA PHE A 105 -19.63 -1.95 -11.48
C PHE A 105 -19.19 -1.99 -10.00
N LYS A 106 -20.10 -2.23 -9.07
CA LYS A 106 -19.80 -2.45 -7.65
C LYS A 106 -18.84 -3.63 -7.46
N GLN A 107 -19.00 -4.73 -8.21
CA GLN A 107 -18.06 -5.87 -8.15
C GLN A 107 -16.67 -5.52 -8.65
N ILE A 108 -16.55 -4.72 -9.71
CA ILE A 108 -15.26 -4.21 -10.22
C ILE A 108 -14.56 -3.35 -9.16
N LEU A 109 -15.28 -2.42 -8.52
CA LEU A 109 -14.71 -1.58 -7.47
C LEU A 109 -14.31 -2.40 -6.22
N LYS A 110 -15.10 -3.41 -5.85
CA LYS A 110 -14.76 -4.33 -4.75
C LYS A 110 -13.52 -5.18 -5.06
N SER A 111 -13.41 -5.74 -6.26
CA SER A 111 -12.24 -6.56 -6.65
C SER A 111 -10.96 -5.75 -6.70
N ALA A 112 -11.05 -4.46 -7.04
CA ALA A 112 -9.95 -3.50 -6.98
C ALA A 112 -9.65 -2.96 -5.56
N GLN A 113 -10.34 -3.46 -4.52
CA GLN A 113 -10.19 -3.01 -3.12
C GLN A 113 -10.50 -1.51 -2.90
N LEU A 114 -11.28 -0.90 -3.80
CA LEU A 114 -11.62 0.52 -3.78
C LEU A 114 -12.83 0.85 -2.90
N LEU A 115 -13.69 -0.14 -2.65
CA LEU A 115 -14.78 -0.05 -1.68
C LEU A 115 -14.40 -0.89 -0.46
N LYS A 116 -13.88 -0.25 0.59
CA LYS A 116 -13.61 -0.93 1.86
C LYS A 116 -14.94 -1.36 2.51
N GLY A 117 -15.15 -2.67 2.64
CA GLY A 117 -16.02 -3.30 3.64
C GLY A 117 -17.48 -2.82 3.76
N GLU A 118 -18.35 -3.41 2.95
CA GLU A 118 -19.64 -3.92 3.47
C GLU A 118 -19.60 -5.43 3.20
N GLU A 119 -18.85 -6.15 4.03
CA GLU A 119 -19.08 -7.57 4.25
C GLU A 119 -20.19 -7.65 5.31
N GLN A 120 -21.34 -8.17 4.89
CA GLN A 120 -22.49 -8.47 5.75
C GLN A 120 -22.19 -9.70 6.61
#